data_AF-H3A5X9-F1
#
_entry.id   AF-H3A5X9-F1
#
_cell.length_a   1.000
_cell.length_b   1.000
_cell.length_c   1.000
_cell.angle_alpha   90.00
_cell.angle_beta   90.00
_cell.angle_gamma   90.00
#
_symmetry.space_group_name_H-M   'P 1'
#
loop_
_entity.id
_entity.type
_entity.pdbx_description
1 polymer ?
#
loop_
_entity_poly.entity_id
_entity_poly.type
_entity_poly.pdbx_seq_one_letter_code
_entity_poly.pdbx_strand_id
1 'polypeptide(L)'
;PLNEVRWLSRHFTVNALIQNYDVLIDYCIIKLTDPHYRIALTVLDDILGELSELSQTFQRSCLTTIEAYCYAKAKIAKFCSQCLGEKVHWSEKVKQQMASFDNTVNTRGVLHFISELCKHLDDELQEWSAFDIEALFPAKLDYGYGTENVIKLVGKYQAALNLPTDGSISEHICKQYTDYKFIIVEKMKAGAIKTFADMVTYTLKEEQFTDLAQFVDICVTFQASSAECERRFSLMNQIKTKSRNRLEVNHMDQLIRIKYYLAANGDVNLDKIRHHWTTEKYRRDL
;
A
#
# COMPACT_ATOMS: atom_id res chain seq x y z
N PRO A 1 20.03 -23.34 29.25
CA PRO A 1 20.78 -22.08 29.09
C PRO A 1 21.77 -22.16 27.92
N LEU A 2 21.29 -21.81 26.72
CA LEU A 2 22.10 -21.52 25.54
C LEU A 2 21.46 -20.27 24.93
N ASN A 3 22.05 -19.14 25.33
CA ASN A 3 21.57 -17.79 25.11
C ASN A 3 21.71 -17.40 23.64
N GLU A 4 20.64 -16.78 23.13
CA GLU A 4 20.70 -15.53 22.37
C GLU A 4 21.59 -15.48 21.11
N VAL A 5 21.03 -15.88 19.97
CA VAL A 5 21.40 -15.29 18.67
C VAL A 5 20.76 -13.89 18.60
N ARG A 6 21.32 -12.95 19.35
CA ARG A 6 20.97 -11.53 19.27
C ARG A 6 21.70 -10.89 18.08
N TRP A 7 20.92 -10.55 17.05
CA TRP A 7 21.13 -9.39 16.17
C TRP A 7 22.53 -9.26 15.55
N LEU A 8 22.72 -9.85 14.36
CA LEU A 8 23.65 -9.29 13.38
C LEU A 8 23.19 -7.85 13.09
N SER A 9 23.88 -6.86 13.66
CA SER A 9 23.61 -5.45 13.36
C SER A 9 23.68 -5.25 11.84
N ARG A 10 22.86 -4.35 11.28
CA ARG A 10 22.94 -3.96 9.86
C ARG A 10 24.37 -3.67 9.42
N HIS A 11 25.21 -3.15 10.32
CA HIS A 11 26.61 -2.89 10.08
C HIS A 11 27.44 -4.17 9.85
N PHE A 12 27.24 -5.24 10.62
CA PHE A 12 27.93 -6.52 10.41
C PHE A 12 27.45 -7.24 9.15
N THR A 13 26.15 -7.20 8.84
CA THR A 13 25.62 -7.75 7.58
C THR A 13 26.16 -6.98 6.37
N VAL A 14 26.20 -5.65 6.44
CA VAL A 14 26.76 -4.80 5.37
C VAL A 14 28.28 -5.00 5.26
N ASN A 15 29.02 -5.12 6.36
CA ASN A 15 30.46 -5.41 6.31
C ASN A 15 30.74 -6.81 5.75
N ALA A 16 29.94 -7.82 6.10
CA ALA A 16 30.06 -9.16 5.52
C ALA A 16 29.73 -9.13 4.01
N LEU A 17 28.73 -8.36 3.59
CA LEU A 17 28.40 -8.13 2.17
C LEU A 17 29.52 -7.40 1.42
N ILE A 18 30.14 -6.39 2.03
CA ILE A 18 31.24 -5.62 1.44
C ILE A 18 32.52 -6.44 1.38
N GLN A 19 32.83 -7.23 2.42
CA GLN A 19 34.01 -8.10 2.46
C GLN A 19 33.91 -9.31 1.53
N ASN A 20 32.69 -9.73 1.20
CA ASN A 20 32.42 -10.81 0.24
C ASN A 20 31.82 -10.27 -1.06
N TYR A 21 32.07 -9.00 -1.38
CA TYR A 21 31.45 -8.34 -2.53
C TYR A 21 31.83 -9.03 -3.85
N ASP A 22 33.06 -9.50 -3.99
CA ASP A 22 33.50 -10.25 -5.17
C ASP A 22 32.80 -11.62 -5.28
N VAL A 23 32.60 -12.32 -4.16
CA VAL A 23 31.84 -13.58 -4.11
C VAL A 23 30.38 -13.37 -4.47
N LEU A 24 29.79 -12.24 -4.04
CA LEU A 24 28.43 -11.85 -4.41
C LEU A 24 28.35 -11.45 -5.88
N ILE A 25 29.35 -10.75 -6.42
CA ILE A 25 29.44 -10.45 -7.85
C ILE A 25 29.51 -11.75 -8.64
N ASP A 26 30.40 -12.68 -8.28
CA ASP A 26 30.55 -13.96 -8.98
C ASP A 26 29.27 -14.79 -8.89
N TYR A 27 28.65 -14.85 -7.71
CA TYR A 27 27.34 -15.49 -7.53
C TYR A 27 26.26 -14.84 -8.41
N CYS A 28 26.21 -13.50 -8.43
CA CYS A 28 25.25 -12.76 -9.24
C CYS A 28 25.52 -12.96 -10.72
N ILE A 29 26.79 -12.96 -11.17
CA ILE A 29 27.15 -13.24 -12.56
C ILE A 29 26.70 -14.64 -12.94
N ILE A 30 27.02 -15.66 -12.13
CA ILE A 30 26.62 -17.05 -12.35
C ILE A 30 25.09 -17.16 -12.43
N LYS A 31 24.36 -16.50 -11.52
CA LYS A 31 22.90 -16.49 -11.52
C LYS A 31 22.31 -15.68 -12.68
N LEU A 32 22.91 -14.57 -13.06
CA LEU A 32 22.48 -13.74 -14.18
C LEU A 32 22.85 -14.35 -15.53
N THR A 33 23.75 -15.32 -15.58
CA THR A 33 24.00 -16.16 -16.76
C THR A 33 23.04 -17.35 -16.86
N ASP A 34 22.34 -17.72 -15.77
CA ASP A 34 21.33 -18.78 -15.80
C ASP A 34 20.12 -18.36 -16.65
N PRO A 35 19.83 -19.05 -17.77
CA PRO A 35 18.68 -18.75 -18.63
C PRO A 35 17.34 -18.69 -17.88
N HIS A 36 17.15 -19.57 -16.89
CA HIS A 36 15.92 -19.62 -16.10
C HIS A 36 15.77 -18.34 -15.27
N TYR A 37 16.86 -17.87 -14.69
CA TYR A 37 16.86 -16.68 -13.84
C TYR A 37 16.67 -15.41 -14.67
N ARG A 38 17.29 -15.32 -15.85
CA ARG A 38 17.10 -14.16 -16.76
C ARG A 38 15.67 -14.04 -17.26
N ILE A 39 15.05 -15.16 -17.63
CA ILE A 39 13.66 -15.19 -18.06
C ILE A 39 12.74 -14.84 -16.89
N ALA A 40 12.98 -15.39 -15.70
CA ALA A 40 12.23 -15.03 -14.50
C ALA A 40 12.33 -13.52 -14.18
N LEU A 41 13.53 -12.94 -14.25
CA LEU A 41 13.73 -11.50 -14.03
C LEU A 41 13.00 -10.65 -15.08
N THR A 42 12.99 -11.07 -16.35
CA THR A 42 12.30 -10.33 -17.41
C THR A 42 10.78 -10.41 -17.26
N VAL A 43 10.25 -11.56 -16.85
CA VAL A 43 8.83 -11.69 -16.51
C VAL A 43 8.48 -10.86 -15.27
N LEU A 44 9.35 -10.83 -14.26
CA LEU A 44 9.18 -9.97 -13.09
C LEU A 44 9.20 -8.49 -13.45
N ASP A 45 10.06 -8.06 -14.38
CA ASP A 45 10.08 -6.68 -14.90
C ASP A 45 8.71 -6.31 -15.52
N ASP A 46 8.13 -7.20 -16.33
CA ASP A 46 6.80 -6.99 -16.91
C ASP A 46 5.71 -6.87 -15.83
N ILE A 47 5.71 -7.77 -14.84
CA ILE A 47 4.74 -7.74 -13.72
C ILE A 47 4.90 -6.46 -12.89
N LEU A 48 6.14 -6.11 -12.54
CA LEU A 48 6.45 -4.90 -11.77
C LEU A 48 6.07 -3.64 -12.53
N GLY A 49 6.22 -3.62 -13.86
CA GLY A 49 5.73 -2.53 -14.71
C GLY A 49 4.22 -2.34 -14.60
N GLU A 50 3.45 -3.42 -14.71
CA GLU A 50 1.99 -3.38 -14.60
C GLU A 50 1.52 -3.01 -13.17
N LEU A 51 2.21 -3.50 -12.13
CA LEU A 51 1.95 -3.10 -10.74
C LEU A 51 2.33 -1.64 -10.48
N SER A 52 3.39 -1.14 -11.14
CA SER A 52 3.77 0.27 -11.07
C SER A 52 2.70 1.16 -11.70
N GLU A 53 2.15 0.78 -12.86
CA GLU A 53 1.03 1.49 -13.48
C GLU A 53 -0.23 1.46 -12.60
N LEU A 54 -0.52 0.32 -11.95
CA LEU A 54 -1.62 0.22 -11.00
C LEU A 54 -1.40 1.17 -9.81
N SER A 55 -0.18 1.18 -9.25
CA SER A 55 0.19 2.12 -8.19
C SER A 55 0.02 3.57 -8.63
N GLN A 56 0.47 3.95 -9.83
CA GLN A 56 0.26 5.29 -10.38
C GLN A 56 -1.22 5.63 -10.57
N THR A 57 -2.05 4.63 -10.89
CA THR A 57 -3.50 4.83 -10.99
C THR A 57 -4.09 5.14 -9.62
N PHE A 58 -3.68 4.41 -8.57
CA PHE A 58 -4.04 4.69 -7.18
C PHE A 58 -3.55 6.04 -6.68
N GLN A 59 -2.54 6.61 -7.33
CA GLN A 59 -1.99 7.90 -6.95
C GLN A 59 -2.85 9.11 -7.35
N ARG A 60 -3.91 8.92 -8.14
CA ARG A 60 -4.80 9.99 -8.61
C ARG A 60 -5.60 10.59 -7.45
N SER A 61 -5.65 11.92 -7.37
CA SER A 61 -6.23 12.69 -6.26
C SER A 61 -7.74 12.54 -6.06
N CYS A 62 -8.43 11.86 -6.96
CA CYS A 62 -9.89 11.69 -6.94
C CYS A 62 -10.33 10.25 -7.21
N LEU A 63 -9.42 9.28 -7.04
CA LEU A 63 -9.76 7.88 -7.26
C LEU A 63 -10.61 7.36 -6.10
N THR A 64 -11.84 6.96 -6.39
CA THR A 64 -12.70 6.30 -5.41
C THR A 64 -12.21 4.88 -5.11
N THR A 65 -12.56 4.31 -3.95
CA THR A 65 -12.20 2.93 -3.59
C THR A 65 -12.79 1.91 -4.59
N ILE A 66 -13.92 2.24 -5.22
CA ILE A 66 -14.56 1.42 -6.25
C ILE A 66 -13.77 1.46 -7.54
N GLU A 67 -13.38 2.66 -8.01
CA GLU A 67 -12.53 2.77 -9.19
C GLU A 67 -11.20 2.06 -8.93
N ALA A 68 -10.59 2.23 -7.75
CA ALA A 68 -9.39 1.51 -7.35
C ALA A 68 -9.60 -0.01 -7.41
N TYR A 69 -10.72 -0.51 -6.86
CA TYR A 69 -11.10 -1.91 -6.94
C TYR A 69 -11.26 -2.39 -8.38
N CYS A 70 -12.00 -1.66 -9.22
CA CYS A 70 -12.20 -2.00 -10.63
C CYS A 70 -10.88 -2.00 -11.41
N TYR A 71 -9.99 -1.03 -11.20
CA TYR A 71 -8.68 -0.99 -11.85
C TYR A 71 -7.80 -2.17 -11.41
N ALA A 72 -7.77 -2.48 -10.11
CA ALA A 72 -7.02 -3.60 -9.57
C ALA A 72 -7.54 -4.92 -10.14
N LYS A 73 -8.86 -5.12 -10.11
CA LYS A 73 -9.53 -6.30 -10.67
C LYS A 73 -9.29 -6.45 -12.17
N ALA A 74 -9.33 -5.36 -12.92
CA ALA A 74 -9.02 -5.38 -14.36
C ALA A 74 -7.55 -5.75 -14.62
N LYS A 75 -6.61 -5.26 -13.80
CA LYS A 75 -5.19 -5.63 -13.91
C LYS A 75 -4.94 -7.10 -13.53
N ILE A 76 -5.60 -7.61 -12.48
CA ILE A 76 -5.54 -9.04 -12.12
C ILE A 76 -6.11 -9.91 -13.23
N ALA A 77 -7.29 -9.56 -13.77
CA ALA A 77 -7.90 -10.29 -14.87
C ALA A 77 -6.98 -10.31 -16.11
N LYS A 78 -6.29 -9.19 -16.39
CA LYS A 78 -5.27 -9.11 -17.43
C LYS A 78 -4.13 -10.10 -17.16
N PHE A 79 -3.54 -10.10 -15.96
CA PHE A 79 -2.49 -11.07 -15.60
C PHE A 79 -2.94 -12.52 -15.74
N CYS A 80 -4.14 -12.84 -15.23
CA CYS A 80 -4.70 -14.19 -15.35
C CYS A 80 -4.89 -14.59 -16.82
N SER A 81 -5.42 -13.68 -17.65
CA SER A 81 -5.62 -13.97 -19.08
C SER A 81 -4.30 -14.15 -19.86
N GLN A 82 -3.26 -13.39 -19.50
CA GLN A 82 -1.98 -13.42 -20.19
C GLN A 82 -1.08 -14.57 -19.74
N CYS A 83 -1.05 -14.85 -18.44
CA CYS A 83 -0.09 -15.80 -17.86
C CYS A 83 -0.73 -17.12 -17.42
N LEU A 84 -2.02 -17.16 -17.12
CA LEU A 84 -2.69 -18.32 -16.51
C LEU A 84 -3.80 -18.93 -17.38
N GLY A 85 -3.98 -18.45 -18.62
CA GLY A 85 -4.93 -19.01 -19.59
C GLY A 85 -4.42 -20.28 -20.30
N GLU A 86 -5.23 -20.85 -21.20
CA GLU A 86 -4.86 -22.06 -21.99
C GLU A 86 -3.55 -21.89 -22.78
N LYS A 87 -3.24 -20.65 -23.18
CA LYS A 87 -1.97 -20.28 -23.81
C LYS A 87 -1.36 -19.11 -23.07
N VAL A 88 -0.07 -19.24 -22.73
CA VAL A 88 0.69 -18.17 -22.10
C VAL A 88 1.15 -17.18 -23.15
N HIS A 89 0.77 -15.92 -22.97
CA HIS A 89 1.10 -14.80 -23.86
C HIS A 89 2.21 -13.94 -23.23
N TRP A 90 3.45 -14.36 -23.46
CA TRP A 90 4.62 -13.59 -23.02
C TRP A 90 4.81 -12.28 -23.78
N SER A 91 5.42 -11.29 -23.14
CA SER A 91 5.86 -10.06 -23.80
C SER A 91 6.91 -10.36 -24.87
N GLU A 92 7.10 -9.43 -25.81
CA GLU A 92 8.09 -9.58 -26.88
C GLU A 92 9.51 -9.71 -26.32
N LYS A 93 9.82 -9.01 -25.21
CA LYS A 93 11.12 -9.13 -24.52
C LYS A 93 11.35 -10.55 -24.00
N VAL A 94 10.33 -11.14 -23.37
CA VAL A 94 10.42 -12.51 -22.84
C VAL A 94 10.53 -13.52 -23.99
N LYS A 95 9.76 -13.35 -25.08
CA LYS A 95 9.87 -14.21 -26.27
C LYS A 95 11.26 -14.17 -26.90
N GLN A 96 11.84 -12.98 -27.06
CA GLN A 96 13.19 -12.82 -27.60
C GLN A 96 14.24 -13.48 -26.71
N GLN A 97 14.11 -13.37 -25.39
CA GLN A 97 14.99 -14.09 -24.47
C GLN A 97 14.80 -15.61 -24.54
N MET A 98 13.55 -16.11 -24.57
CA MET A 98 13.29 -17.54 -24.70
C MET A 98 13.85 -18.12 -26.01
N ALA A 99 13.72 -17.37 -27.11
CA ALA A 99 14.29 -17.73 -28.40
C ALA A 99 15.83 -17.77 -28.36
N SER A 100 16.49 -16.94 -27.55
CA SER A 100 17.94 -16.97 -27.35
C SER A 100 18.44 -18.18 -26.55
N PHE A 101 17.54 -18.94 -25.93
CA PHE A 101 17.82 -20.11 -25.09
C PHE A 101 17.05 -21.37 -25.56
N ASP A 102 16.85 -21.51 -26.88
CA ASP A 102 16.22 -22.67 -27.54
C ASP A 102 14.79 -23.02 -27.07
N ASN A 103 14.08 -22.09 -26.41
CA ASN A 103 12.72 -22.29 -25.86
C ASN A 103 12.57 -23.46 -24.88
N THR A 104 13.66 -24.03 -24.34
CA THR A 104 13.61 -25.18 -23.43
C THR A 104 13.48 -24.82 -21.95
N VAL A 105 13.42 -23.51 -21.64
CA VAL A 105 13.43 -23.02 -20.27
C VAL A 105 12.08 -23.26 -19.59
N ASN A 106 12.12 -23.93 -18.44
CA ASN A 106 10.92 -24.26 -17.68
C ASN A 106 10.38 -23.01 -16.94
N THR A 107 9.21 -22.52 -17.33
CA THR A 107 8.56 -21.34 -16.74
C THR A 107 7.57 -21.68 -15.61
N ARG A 108 7.42 -22.96 -15.23
CA ARG A 108 6.40 -23.40 -14.26
C ARG A 108 6.49 -22.68 -12.92
N GLY A 109 7.70 -22.45 -12.40
CA GLY A 109 7.89 -21.73 -11.15
C GLY A 109 7.45 -20.28 -11.21
N VAL A 110 7.67 -19.61 -12.34
CA VAL A 110 7.25 -18.23 -12.58
C VAL A 110 5.73 -18.15 -12.68
N LEU A 111 5.10 -19.09 -13.41
CA LEU A 111 3.64 -19.16 -13.51
C LEU A 111 2.98 -19.43 -12.15
N HIS A 112 3.55 -20.32 -11.34
CA HIS A 112 3.08 -20.56 -9.98
C HIS A 112 3.18 -19.29 -9.13
N PHE A 113 4.28 -18.55 -9.20
CA PHE A 113 4.42 -17.27 -8.49
C PHE A 113 3.35 -16.26 -8.93
N ILE A 114 3.11 -16.12 -10.24
CA ILE A 114 2.07 -15.21 -10.76
C ILE A 114 0.68 -15.63 -10.27
N SER A 115 0.39 -16.93 -10.23
CA SER A 115 -0.87 -17.46 -9.71
C SER A 115 -1.07 -17.10 -8.24
N GLU A 116 -0.06 -17.32 -7.40
CA GLU A 116 -0.12 -16.97 -5.99
C GLU A 116 -0.25 -15.45 -5.78
N LEU A 117 0.46 -14.65 -6.58
CA LEU A 117 0.33 -13.19 -6.55
C LEU A 117 -1.09 -12.74 -6.93
N CYS A 118 -1.64 -13.25 -8.02
CA CYS A 118 -3.00 -12.89 -8.46
C CYS A 118 -4.04 -13.29 -7.41
N LYS A 119 -3.92 -14.51 -6.85
CA LYS A 119 -4.78 -14.99 -5.78
C LYS A 119 -4.70 -14.10 -4.55
N HIS A 120 -3.49 -13.77 -4.10
CA HIS A 120 -3.29 -12.91 -2.95
C HIS A 120 -3.91 -11.52 -3.16
N LEU A 121 -3.70 -10.90 -4.33
CA LEU A 121 -4.29 -9.61 -4.66
C LEU A 121 -5.82 -9.68 -4.75
N ASP A 122 -6.39 -10.75 -5.31
CA ASP A 122 -7.84 -10.94 -5.39
C ASP A 122 -8.46 -11.13 -4.00
N ASP A 123 -7.82 -11.92 -3.14
CA ASP A 123 -8.22 -12.12 -1.74
C ASP A 123 -8.21 -10.78 -0.97
N GLU A 124 -7.16 -9.98 -1.12
CA GLU A 124 -7.08 -8.65 -0.48
C GLU A 124 -8.15 -7.68 -0.99
N LEU A 125 -8.44 -7.68 -2.30
CA LEU A 125 -9.49 -6.84 -2.88
C LEU A 125 -10.89 -7.29 -2.44
N GLN A 126 -11.10 -8.59 -2.28
CA GLN A 126 -12.38 -9.14 -1.88
C GLN A 126 -12.76 -8.69 -0.46
N GLU A 127 -11.80 -8.59 0.47
CA GLU A 127 -12.04 -8.08 1.82
C GLU A 127 -12.62 -6.65 1.80
N TRP A 128 -12.15 -5.78 0.89
CA TRP A 128 -12.60 -4.39 0.80
C TRP A 128 -13.88 -4.18 -0.01
N SER A 129 -14.34 -5.20 -0.75
CA SER A 129 -15.59 -5.14 -1.52
C SER A 129 -16.84 -4.90 -0.66
N ALA A 130 -16.75 -5.07 0.67
CA ALA A 130 -17.82 -4.71 1.61
C ALA A 130 -18.25 -3.24 1.50
N PHE A 131 -17.35 -2.35 1.10
CA PHE A 131 -17.63 -0.91 1.00
C PHE A 131 -17.85 -0.44 -0.44
N ASP A 132 -18.02 -1.36 -1.38
CA ASP A 132 -18.33 -1.06 -2.78
C ASP A 132 -19.77 -0.54 -2.91
N ILE A 133 -19.94 0.73 -3.30
CA ILE A 133 -21.24 1.38 -3.47
C ILE A 133 -22.08 0.65 -4.52
N GLU A 134 -21.48 0.09 -5.58
CA GLU A 134 -22.21 -0.63 -6.61
C GLU A 134 -22.75 -1.97 -6.08
N ALA A 135 -21.97 -2.64 -5.24
CA ALA A 135 -22.36 -3.91 -4.63
C ALA A 135 -23.27 -3.73 -3.40
N LEU A 136 -23.22 -2.57 -2.75
CA LEU A 136 -24.23 -2.11 -1.76
C LEU A 136 -25.57 -1.75 -2.43
N PHE A 137 -25.59 -1.61 -3.75
CA PHE A 137 -26.76 -1.29 -4.56
C PHE A 137 -27.14 -2.39 -5.59
N PRO A 138 -27.27 -3.68 -5.22
CA PRO A 138 -27.83 -4.62 -6.18
C PRO A 138 -29.32 -4.30 -6.37
N ALA A 139 -29.86 -4.58 -7.56
CA ALA A 139 -31.30 -4.52 -7.84
C ALA A 139 -32.17 -5.36 -6.87
N LYS A 140 -31.54 -6.22 -6.06
CA LYS A 140 -32.08 -6.86 -4.86
C LYS A 140 -31.15 -6.59 -3.69
N LEU A 141 -31.61 -5.87 -2.67
CA LEU A 141 -30.88 -5.73 -1.40
C LEU A 141 -30.58 -7.11 -0.82
N ASP A 142 -29.34 -7.56 -0.93
CA ASP A 142 -28.83 -8.69 -0.16
C ASP A 142 -28.28 -8.17 1.16
N TYR A 143 -29.07 -8.35 2.21
CA TYR A 143 -28.70 -7.93 3.56
C TYR A 143 -27.48 -8.71 4.11
N GLY A 144 -27.13 -9.87 3.54
CA GLY A 144 -25.94 -10.64 3.89
C GLY A 144 -24.66 -10.18 3.19
N TYR A 145 -24.76 -9.37 2.13
CA TYR A 145 -23.60 -8.98 1.33
C TYR A 145 -22.57 -8.18 2.15
N GLY A 146 -21.31 -8.60 2.05
CA GLY A 146 -20.15 -7.96 2.68
C GLY A 146 -19.97 -8.22 4.18
N THR A 147 -20.92 -8.89 4.85
CA THR A 147 -20.79 -9.17 6.30
C THR A 147 -19.60 -10.06 6.62
N GLU A 148 -19.38 -11.12 5.83
CA GLU A 148 -18.20 -11.98 5.98
C GLU A 148 -16.89 -11.22 5.73
N ASN A 149 -16.89 -10.29 4.77
CA ASN A 149 -15.74 -9.46 4.45
C ASN A 149 -15.42 -8.50 5.60
N VAL A 150 -16.44 -7.90 6.23
CA VAL A 150 -16.26 -7.08 7.43
C VAL A 150 -15.69 -7.91 8.58
N ILE A 151 -16.16 -9.14 8.80
CA ILE A 151 -15.60 -10.04 9.83
C ILE A 151 -14.11 -10.32 9.58
N LYS A 152 -13.74 -10.58 8.32
CA LYS A 152 -12.33 -10.78 7.92
C LYS A 152 -11.49 -9.53 8.19
N LEU A 153 -12.00 -8.35 7.85
CA LEU A 153 -11.33 -7.08 8.13
C LEU A 153 -11.15 -6.84 9.63
N VAL A 154 -12.18 -7.10 10.44
CA VAL A 154 -12.10 -7.00 11.90
C VAL A 154 -11.00 -7.91 12.43
N GLY A 155 -10.95 -9.17 12.01
CA GLY A 155 -9.89 -10.10 12.41
C GLY A 155 -8.49 -9.63 11.98
N LYS A 156 -8.35 -9.09 10.76
CA LYS A 156 -7.07 -8.62 10.21
C LYS A 156 -6.52 -7.39 10.94
N TYR A 157 -7.39 -6.43 11.29
CA TYR A 157 -6.99 -5.16 11.89
C TYR A 157 -7.19 -5.08 13.41
N GLN A 158 -7.71 -6.14 14.04
CA GLN A 158 -8.00 -6.19 15.48
C GLN A 158 -6.86 -5.69 16.36
N ALA A 159 -5.66 -6.22 16.14
CA ALA A 159 -4.48 -5.87 16.92
C ALA A 159 -3.99 -4.43 16.65
N ALA A 160 -4.12 -3.95 15.40
CA ALA A 160 -3.70 -2.61 15.01
C ALA A 160 -4.64 -1.52 15.56
N LEU A 161 -5.94 -1.84 15.66
CA LEU A 161 -6.98 -0.94 16.16
C LEU A 161 -7.21 -1.07 17.68
N ASN A 162 -6.46 -1.95 18.37
CA ASN A 162 -6.64 -2.27 19.78
C ASN A 162 -8.09 -2.68 20.14
N LEU A 163 -8.75 -3.38 19.23
CA LEU A 163 -10.13 -3.83 19.43
C LEU A 163 -10.19 -4.98 20.43
N PRO A 164 -11.28 -5.11 21.22
CA PRO A 164 -11.48 -6.24 22.12
C PRO A 164 -11.34 -7.59 21.39
N THR A 165 -10.73 -8.57 22.06
CA THR A 165 -10.60 -9.95 21.54
C THR A 165 -11.80 -10.86 21.81
N ASP A 166 -12.80 -10.37 22.56
CA ASP A 166 -14.04 -11.10 22.67
C ASP A 166 -14.80 -11.04 21.34
N GLY A 167 -15.51 -12.11 20.99
CA GLY A 167 -16.31 -12.15 19.75
C GLY A 167 -17.40 -11.07 19.67
N SER A 168 -17.62 -10.34 20.77
CA SER A 168 -18.65 -9.31 20.89
C SER A 168 -18.39 -8.11 19.97
N ILE A 169 -17.12 -7.75 19.72
CA ILE A 169 -16.80 -6.61 18.87
C ILE A 169 -17.16 -6.87 17.40
N SER A 170 -16.96 -8.11 16.93
CA SER A 170 -17.30 -8.47 15.55
C SER A 170 -18.81 -8.41 15.33
N GLU A 171 -19.59 -8.88 16.30
CA GLU A 171 -21.06 -8.79 16.25
C GLU A 171 -21.52 -7.32 16.29
N HIS A 172 -20.90 -6.49 17.14
CA HIS A 172 -21.20 -5.07 17.23
C HIS A 172 -20.94 -4.33 15.93
N ILE A 173 -19.76 -4.55 15.31
CA ILE A 173 -19.39 -3.92 14.04
C ILE A 173 -20.29 -4.43 12.89
N CYS A 174 -20.64 -5.71 12.87
CA CYS A 174 -21.59 -6.26 11.89
C CYS A 174 -22.99 -5.64 12.00
N LYS A 175 -23.42 -5.32 13.23
CA LYS A 175 -24.66 -4.59 13.45
C LYS A 175 -24.57 -3.15 12.93
N GLN A 176 -23.51 -2.42 13.29
CA GLN A 176 -23.24 -1.08 12.73
C GLN A 176 -23.21 -1.12 11.21
N TYR A 177 -22.58 -2.12 10.61
CA TYR A 177 -22.51 -2.31 9.16
C TYR A 177 -23.88 -2.54 8.52
N THR A 178 -24.76 -3.31 9.17
CA THR A 178 -26.13 -3.53 8.66
C THR A 178 -26.93 -2.23 8.64
N ASP A 179 -26.88 -1.47 9.73
CA ASP A 179 -27.55 -0.17 9.85
C ASP A 179 -26.95 0.85 8.87
N TYR A 180 -25.62 0.82 8.72
CA TYR A 180 -24.86 1.64 7.78
C TYR A 180 -25.33 1.43 6.34
N LYS A 181 -25.44 0.17 5.89
CA LYS A 181 -25.93 -0.14 4.54
C LYS A 181 -27.29 0.48 4.26
N PHE A 182 -28.22 0.32 5.21
CA PHE A 182 -29.56 0.89 5.07
C PHE A 182 -29.53 2.42 4.96
N ILE A 183 -28.81 3.08 5.87
CA ILE A 183 -28.75 4.54 5.94
C ILE A 183 -28.06 5.15 4.72
N ILE A 184 -26.95 4.58 4.25
CA ILE A 184 -26.25 5.04 3.05
C ILE A 184 -27.14 4.91 1.82
N VAL A 185 -27.82 3.76 1.65
CA VAL A 185 -28.74 3.53 0.51
C VAL A 185 -29.87 4.56 0.51
N GLU A 186 -30.51 4.82 1.65
CA GLU A 186 -31.58 5.81 1.74
C GLU A 186 -31.07 7.25 1.49
N LYS A 187 -29.90 7.61 2.01
CA LYS A 187 -29.28 8.93 1.75
C LYS A 187 -28.86 9.11 0.30
N MET A 188 -28.44 8.04 -0.38
CA MET A 188 -28.13 8.06 -1.81
C MET A 188 -29.40 8.22 -2.65
N LYS A 189 -30.49 7.49 -2.34
CA LYS A 189 -31.79 7.67 -3.00
C LYS A 189 -32.33 9.10 -2.83
N ALA A 190 -32.13 9.69 -1.65
CA ALA A 190 -32.49 11.08 -1.36
C ALA A 190 -31.55 12.10 -2.04
N GLY A 191 -30.47 11.66 -2.69
CA GLY A 191 -29.48 12.51 -3.33
C GLY A 191 -28.57 13.28 -2.37
N ALA A 192 -28.56 12.93 -1.09
CA ALA A 192 -27.73 13.53 -0.05
C ALA A 192 -26.28 13.02 -0.07
N ILE A 193 -26.08 11.78 -0.54
CA ILE A 193 -24.76 11.20 -0.80
C ILE A 193 -24.72 10.87 -2.28
N LYS A 194 -23.77 11.43 -3.03
CA LYS A 194 -23.63 11.19 -4.48
C LYS A 194 -22.31 10.54 -4.83
N THR A 195 -21.32 10.71 -3.96
CA THR A 195 -19.95 10.25 -4.19
C THR A 195 -19.47 9.42 -3.00
N PHE A 196 -18.43 8.63 -3.24
CA PHE A 196 -17.71 7.93 -2.18
C PHE A 196 -17.14 8.90 -1.13
N ALA A 197 -16.70 10.10 -1.56
CA ALA A 197 -16.21 11.13 -0.63
C ALA A 197 -17.31 11.64 0.30
N ASP A 198 -18.54 11.81 -0.21
CA ASP A 198 -19.70 12.17 0.62
C ASP A 198 -20.02 11.06 1.62
N MET A 199 -19.95 9.80 1.17
CA MET A 199 -20.18 8.63 2.01
C MET A 199 -19.16 8.59 3.16
N VAL A 200 -17.87 8.66 2.87
CA VAL A 200 -16.79 8.69 3.88
C VAL A 200 -16.98 9.86 4.84
N THR A 201 -17.21 11.06 4.32
CA THR A 201 -17.40 12.26 5.15
C THR A 201 -18.58 12.12 6.09
N TYR A 202 -19.65 11.46 5.62
CA TYR A 202 -20.81 11.14 6.45
C TYR A 202 -20.45 10.11 7.52
N THR A 203 -19.84 8.98 7.15
CA THR A 203 -19.47 7.91 8.09
C THR A 203 -18.56 8.41 9.21
N LEU A 204 -17.56 9.22 8.88
CA LEU A 204 -16.58 9.73 9.86
C LEU A 204 -17.18 10.77 10.82
N LYS A 205 -18.36 11.34 10.53
CA LYS A 205 -19.04 12.32 11.38
C LYS A 205 -20.10 11.71 12.29
N GLU A 206 -20.56 10.50 11.98
CA GLU A 206 -21.73 9.90 12.61
C GLU A 206 -21.30 8.97 13.75
N GLU A 207 -21.62 9.36 14.99
CA GLU A 207 -21.25 8.62 16.20
C GLU A 207 -21.80 7.18 16.23
N GLN A 208 -22.92 6.93 15.55
CA GLN A 208 -23.52 5.59 15.46
C GLN A 208 -22.65 4.58 14.72
N PHE A 209 -21.64 5.02 13.96
CA PHE A 209 -20.73 4.15 13.20
C PHE A 209 -19.29 4.21 13.69
N THR A 210 -19.03 4.65 14.93
CA THR A 210 -17.67 4.96 15.41
C THR A 210 -16.67 3.82 15.22
N ASP A 211 -17.08 2.56 15.41
CA ASP A 211 -16.18 1.41 15.24
C ASP A 211 -16.03 1.02 13.76
N LEU A 212 -17.13 1.01 13.01
CA LEU A 212 -17.12 0.79 11.57
C LEU A 212 -16.33 1.88 10.81
N ALA A 213 -16.39 3.11 11.30
CA ALA A 213 -15.72 4.28 10.74
C ALA A 213 -14.20 4.10 10.72
N GLN A 214 -13.62 3.35 11.66
CA GLN A 214 -12.20 3.03 11.66
C GLN A 214 -11.82 2.20 10.42
N PHE A 215 -12.68 1.28 10.00
CA PHE A 215 -12.45 0.47 8.80
C PHE A 215 -12.66 1.29 7.53
N VAL A 216 -13.68 2.15 7.50
CA VAL A 216 -13.90 3.09 6.40
C VAL A 216 -12.73 4.09 6.27
N ASP A 217 -12.17 4.55 7.37
CA ASP A 217 -10.99 5.42 7.39
C ASP A 217 -9.77 4.67 6.81
N ILE A 218 -9.53 3.42 7.24
CA ILE A 218 -8.51 2.57 6.65
C ILE A 218 -8.75 2.37 5.15
N CYS A 219 -9.99 2.15 4.70
CA CYS A 219 -10.32 2.07 3.26
C CYS A 219 -9.86 3.30 2.49
N VAL A 220 -9.99 4.49 3.08
CA VAL A 220 -9.58 5.75 2.44
C VAL A 220 -8.07 5.91 2.46
N THR A 221 -7.35 5.33 3.43
CA THR A 221 -5.88 5.34 3.42
C THR A 221 -5.26 4.52 2.28
N PHE A 222 -5.99 3.60 1.63
CA PHE A 222 -5.51 3.00 0.36
C PHE A 222 -5.40 4.04 -0.77
N GLN A 223 -6.11 5.16 -0.66
CA GLN A 223 -5.98 6.33 -1.55
C GLN A 223 -4.85 7.28 -1.12
N ALA A 224 -4.10 6.96 -0.05
CA ALA A 224 -2.87 7.67 0.32
C ALA A 224 -1.78 7.33 -0.72
N SER A 225 -1.95 7.98 -1.86
CA SER A 225 -1.06 8.04 -2.99
C SER A 225 0.39 8.19 -2.55
N SER A 226 1.26 7.37 -3.14
CA SER A 226 2.71 7.63 -3.19
C SER A 226 3.02 9.08 -3.62
N ALA A 227 2.12 9.79 -4.31
CA ALA A 227 2.28 11.21 -4.61
C ALA A 227 2.39 12.10 -3.36
N GLU A 228 1.84 11.73 -2.19
CA GLU A 228 2.13 12.46 -0.95
C GLU A 228 3.56 12.22 -0.47
N CYS A 229 4.04 10.98 -0.60
CA CYS A 229 5.44 10.64 -0.34
C CYS A 229 6.36 11.34 -1.35
N GLU A 230 6.02 11.39 -2.65
CA GLU A 230 6.75 12.09 -3.69
C GLU A 230 6.70 13.61 -3.52
N ARG A 231 5.58 14.17 -3.05
CA ARG A 231 5.48 15.57 -2.62
C ARG A 231 6.42 15.82 -1.45
N ARG A 232 6.46 14.94 -0.45
CA ARG A 232 7.42 15.02 0.68
C ARG A 232 8.87 14.84 0.22
N PHE A 233 9.15 13.97 -0.73
CA PHE A 233 10.49 13.80 -1.31
C PHE A 233 10.90 14.99 -2.17
N SER A 234 9.98 15.60 -2.91
CA SER A 234 10.18 16.85 -3.63
C SER A 234 10.45 17.99 -2.66
N LEU A 235 9.72 18.04 -1.54
CA LEU A 235 9.95 18.99 -0.45
C LEU A 235 11.33 18.80 0.19
N MET A 236 11.70 17.55 0.46
CA MET A 236 13.02 17.16 0.96
C MET A 236 14.12 17.56 -0.04
N ASN A 237 13.90 17.31 -1.33
CA ASN A 237 14.81 17.70 -2.38
C ASN A 237 14.95 19.21 -2.46
N GLN A 238 13.88 20.00 -2.31
CA GLN A 238 13.97 21.46 -2.23
C GLN A 238 14.80 21.91 -1.02
N ILE A 239 14.60 21.30 0.15
CA ILE A 239 15.38 21.63 1.37
C ILE A 239 16.86 21.28 1.15
N LYS A 240 17.16 20.11 0.57
CA LYS A 240 18.53 19.65 0.29
C LYS A 240 19.23 20.48 -0.80
N THR A 241 18.53 20.78 -1.89
CA THR A 241 19.11 21.44 -3.08
C THR A 241 19.23 22.95 -2.92
N LYS A 242 18.22 23.65 -2.38
CA LYS A 242 18.32 25.10 -2.15
C LYS A 242 19.29 25.45 -1.02
N SER A 243 19.34 24.64 0.04
CA SER A 243 20.19 24.94 1.20
C SER A 243 21.57 24.27 1.13
N ARG A 244 21.86 23.42 0.12
CA ARG A 244 23.16 22.75 -0.09
C ARG A 244 23.77 22.10 1.17
N ASN A 245 22.94 21.70 2.13
CA ASN A 245 23.37 21.25 3.44
C ASN A 245 23.30 19.73 3.56
N ARG A 246 24.38 19.11 4.04
CA ARG A 246 24.33 17.78 4.67
C ARG A 246 23.64 17.93 6.02
N LEU A 247 22.31 17.87 6.00
CA LEU A 247 21.50 17.82 7.21
C LEU A 247 21.48 16.38 7.73
N GLU A 248 21.65 16.22 9.03
CA GLU A 248 21.36 14.95 9.70
C GLU A 248 19.88 14.60 9.53
N VAL A 249 19.59 13.29 9.51
CA VAL A 249 18.25 12.75 9.23
C VAL A 249 17.21 13.34 10.19
N ASN A 250 17.57 13.55 11.45
CA ASN A 250 16.66 14.07 12.47
C ASN A 250 16.27 15.54 12.22
N HIS A 251 17.23 16.38 11.83
CA HIS A 251 16.96 17.79 11.46
C HIS A 251 16.18 17.90 10.15
N MET A 252 16.40 16.98 9.21
CA MET A 252 15.62 16.90 7.97
C MET A 252 14.16 16.55 8.26
N ASP A 253 13.90 15.57 9.13
CA ASP A 253 12.54 15.18 9.53
C ASP A 253 11.80 16.36 10.19
N GLN A 254 12.45 17.06 11.13
CA GLN A 254 11.88 18.23 11.79
C GLN A 254 11.53 19.35 10.79
N LEU A 255 12.41 19.66 9.83
CA LEU A 255 12.17 20.68 8.82
C LEU A 255 11.06 20.29 7.83
N ILE A 256 10.98 19.02 7.45
CA ILE A 256 9.89 18.50 6.60
C ILE A 256 8.56 18.65 7.35
N ARG A 257 8.49 18.27 8.63
CA ARG A 257 7.29 18.42 9.45
C ARG A 257 6.86 19.89 9.56
N ILE A 258 7.76 20.80 9.91
CA ILE A 258 7.45 22.24 10.02
C ILE A 258 6.92 22.79 8.70
N LYS A 259 7.60 22.49 7.58
CA LYS A 259 7.22 23.00 6.26
C LYS A 259 5.91 22.38 5.76
N TYR A 260 5.64 21.13 6.11
CA TYR A 260 4.36 20.48 5.85
C TYR A 260 3.21 21.12 6.64
N TYR A 261 3.41 21.38 7.95
CA TYR A 261 2.43 22.08 8.80
C TYR A 261 2.14 23.51 8.30
N LEU A 262 3.17 24.25 7.88
CA LEU A 262 3.03 25.58 7.29
C LEU A 262 2.26 25.56 5.96
N ALA A 263 2.48 24.53 5.12
CA ALA A 263 1.77 24.37 3.85
C ALA A 263 0.28 24.02 4.04
N ALA A 264 -0.09 23.48 5.20
CA ALA A 264 -1.46 23.15 5.58
C ALA A 264 -2.20 24.32 6.28
N ASN A 265 -1.75 25.56 6.09
CA ASN A 265 -2.25 26.78 6.76
C ASN A 265 -2.09 26.77 8.29
N GLY A 266 -1.23 25.92 8.86
CA GLY A 266 -0.89 25.98 10.28
C GLY A 266 0.00 27.18 10.57
N ASP A 267 -0.35 28.00 11.56
CA ASP A 267 0.50 29.09 12.02
C ASP A 267 1.62 28.53 12.91
N VAL A 268 2.86 28.62 12.44
CA VAL A 268 4.03 28.23 13.23
C VAL A 268 4.64 29.49 13.82
N ASN A 269 4.54 29.63 15.13
CA ASN A 269 5.19 30.73 15.85
C ASN A 269 6.71 30.54 15.85
N LEU A 270 7.36 31.07 14.81
CA LEU A 270 8.80 31.00 14.58
C LEU A 270 9.59 31.69 15.70
N ASP A 271 9.01 32.68 16.37
CA ASP A 271 9.65 33.37 17.48
C ASP A 271 9.77 32.48 18.71
N LYS A 272 8.75 31.65 18.99
CA LYS A 272 8.79 30.68 20.10
C LYS A 272 9.84 29.59 19.85
N ILE A 273 9.96 29.10 18.61
CA ILE A 273 10.96 28.10 18.21
C ILE A 273 12.37 28.71 18.23
N ARG A 274 12.53 29.91 17.68
CA ARG A 274 13.80 30.65 17.72
C ARG A 274 14.23 30.92 19.16
N HIS A 275 13.30 31.32 20.02
CA HIS A 275 13.58 31.55 21.44
C HIS A 275 14.05 30.27 22.12
N HIS A 276 13.38 29.14 21.88
CA HIS A 276 13.78 27.82 22.37
C HIS A 276 15.18 27.41 21.86
N TRP A 277 15.48 27.55 20.57
CA TRP A 277 16.80 27.25 20.00
C TRP A 277 17.90 28.19 20.47
N THR A 278 17.57 29.45 20.81
CA THR A 278 18.56 30.40 21.35
C THR A 278 18.77 30.26 22.85
N THR A 279 17.79 29.73 23.60
CA THR A 279 17.92 29.42 25.03
C THR A 279 18.53 28.04 25.28
N GLU A 280 18.25 27.04 24.45
CA GLU A 280 18.90 25.72 24.49
C GLU A 280 20.28 25.71 23.78
N LYS A 281 21.13 26.68 24.13
CA LYS A 281 22.57 26.54 23.90
C LYS A 281 23.14 25.50 24.87
N TYR A 282 22.93 24.20 24.59
CA TYR A 282 23.97 23.24 24.89
C TYR A 282 25.16 23.58 23.98
N ARG A 283 26.02 24.45 24.50
CA ARG A 283 27.39 24.59 24.01
C ARG A 283 27.94 23.17 23.93
N ARG A 284 28.44 22.80 22.75
CA ARG A 284 29.40 21.71 22.62
C ARG A 284 30.59 22.08 23.51
N ASP A 285 30.60 21.57 24.72
CA ASP A 285 31.83 21.48 25.48
C ASP A 285 32.63 20.32 24.88
N LEU A 286 33.89 20.65 24.61
CA LEU A 286 34.96 19.89 23.96
C LEU A 286 35.01 18.38 24.30
#